data_AF-A0A7G8V9N4-F1
#
_entry.id   AF-A0A7G8V9N4-F1
#
_cell.length_a   1.000
_cell.length_b   1.000
_cell.length_c   1.000
_cell.angle_alpha   90.00
_cell.angle_beta   90.00
_cell.angle_gamma   90.00
#
_symmetry.space_group_name_H-M   'P 1'
#
loop_
_entity.id
_entity.type
_entity.pdbx_description
1 polymer ?
#
loop_
_entity_poly.entity_id
_entity_poly.type
_entity_poly.pdbx_seq_one_letter_code
_entity_poly.pdbx_strand_id
1 'polypeptide(L)'
;MRKLFKNVNMFILIPVLLLGGLIFTMSAFKNAHPERYDTIYYFNGTDNSKIQNVTSWSTTFDNTKYLCGSDTETLCKIQVPAGQTLQSYLQSHTDEMIIENALSRREDK
;
A
#
# COMPACT_ATOMS: atom_id res chain seq x y z
N MET A 1 -48.48 27.53 10.21
CA MET A 1 -47.70 26.48 10.91
C MET A 1 -46.21 26.83 10.86
N ARG A 2 -45.68 27.50 11.88
CA ARG A 2 -44.23 27.78 12.03
C ARG A 2 -43.88 27.76 13.51
N LYS A 3 -43.50 26.59 14.03
CA LYS A 3 -42.97 26.44 15.40
C LYS A 3 -42.06 25.22 15.46
N LEU A 4 -40.81 25.33 15.01
CA LEU A 4 -39.82 24.26 15.22
C LEU A 4 -38.36 24.76 15.35
N PHE A 5 -38.11 26.04 15.64
CA PHE A 5 -36.74 26.54 15.84
C PHE A 5 -36.67 27.63 16.92
N LYS A 6 -37.03 27.28 18.15
CA LYS A 6 -36.61 28.03 19.34
C LYS A 6 -36.05 27.00 20.32
N ASN A 7 -34.80 27.19 20.73
CA ASN A 7 -34.01 26.34 21.64
C ASN A 7 -33.18 25.24 20.98
N VAL A 8 -32.42 25.57 19.93
CA VAL A 8 -31.18 24.83 19.65
C VAL A 8 -30.05 25.63 20.32
N ASN A 9 -29.53 25.09 21.42
CA ASN A 9 -28.39 25.66 22.13
C ASN A 9 -27.17 25.60 21.20
N MET A 10 -26.71 26.75 20.70
CA MET A 10 -25.67 26.91 19.67
C MET A 10 -24.33 26.25 20.04
N PHE A 11 -24.14 25.88 21.31
CA PHE A 11 -22.97 25.18 21.83
C PHE A 11 -22.90 23.69 21.46
N ILE A 12 -23.99 23.07 21.00
CA ILE A 12 -24.04 21.63 20.68
C ILE A 12 -23.75 21.35 19.19
N LEU A 13 -23.87 22.37 18.31
CA LEU A 13 -23.70 22.20 16.86
C LEU A 13 -22.23 22.21 16.40
N ILE A 14 -21.34 22.80 17.18
CA ILE A 14 -19.90 22.91 16.87
C ILE A 14 -19.15 21.56 17.00
N PRO A 15 -19.34 20.73 18.06
CA PRO A 15 -18.63 19.45 18.16
C PRO A 15 -19.10 18.42 17.11
N VAL A 16 -20.35 18.49 16.65
CA VAL A 16 -20.88 17.55 15.63
C VAL A 16 -20.26 17.81 14.24
N LEU A 17 -19.95 19.06 13.90
CA LEU A 17 -19.25 19.39 12.66
C LEU A 17 -17.75 19.03 12.70
N LEU A 18 -17.11 19.12 13.86
CA LEU A 18 -15.71 18.71 14.04
C LEU A 18 -15.53 17.18 14.06
N LEU A 19 -16.47 16.44 14.66
CA LEU A 19 -16.47 14.97 14.66
C LEU A 19 -16.89 14.37 13.31
N GLY A 20 -17.77 15.04 12.55
CA GLY A 20 -18.18 14.60 11.21
C GLY A 20 -17.16 14.88 10.10
N GLY A 21 -16.28 15.88 10.27
CA GLY A 21 -15.30 16.29 9.26
C GLY A 21 -14.03 15.44 9.17
N LEU A 22 -13.72 14.63 10.20
CA LEU A 22 -12.47 13.87 10.27
C LEU A 22 -12.54 12.46 9.66
N ILE A 23 -13.73 11.97 9.31
CA ILE A 23 -13.87 10.57 8.88
C ILE A 23 -13.54 10.37 7.38
N PHE A 24 -13.53 11.45 6.58
CA PHE A 24 -13.30 11.35 5.13
C PHE A 24 -11.84 11.48 4.70
N THR A 25 -10.89 11.71 5.60
CA THR A 25 -9.55 12.13 5.18
C THR A 25 -8.60 10.98 4.86
N MET A 26 -8.76 9.79 5.46
CA MET A 26 -7.82 8.69 5.23
C MET A 26 -7.81 8.18 3.78
N SER A 27 -8.97 8.18 3.12
CA SER A 27 -9.08 7.69 1.74
C SER A 27 -8.54 8.68 0.68
N ALA A 28 -8.57 9.99 0.98
CA ALA A 28 -8.11 11.03 0.05
C ALA A 28 -6.59 11.27 0.13
N PHE A 29 -5.98 11.09 1.31
CA PHE A 29 -4.53 11.29 1.47
C PHE A 29 -3.68 10.21 0.78
N LYS A 30 -4.20 9.00 0.59
CA LYS A 30 -3.49 7.93 -0.14
C LYS A 30 -3.28 8.26 -1.62
N ASN A 31 -4.17 9.05 -2.22
CA ASN A 31 -4.08 9.47 -3.62
C ASN A 31 -3.35 10.81 -3.82
N ALA A 32 -3.29 11.67 -2.79
CA ALA A 32 -2.71 13.01 -2.92
C ALA A 32 -1.18 13.04 -2.78
N HIS A 33 -0.58 12.13 -2.00
CA HIS A 33 0.87 12.08 -1.78
C HIS A 33 1.37 10.62 -1.68
N PRO A 34 1.53 9.91 -2.80
CA PRO A 34 2.14 8.57 -2.81
C PRO A 34 3.58 8.59 -2.26
N GLU A 35 4.21 9.77 -2.19
CA GLU A 35 5.59 9.98 -1.70
C GLU A 35 5.75 9.96 -0.18
N ARG A 36 4.67 9.78 0.61
CA ARG A 36 4.76 9.78 2.09
C ARG A 36 4.77 8.41 2.74
N TYR A 37 4.56 7.34 1.97
CA TYR A 37 4.44 5.99 2.52
C TYR A 37 5.21 5.00 1.67
N ASP A 38 5.89 4.07 2.34
CA ASP A 38 6.52 2.95 1.67
C ASP A 38 5.44 2.09 1.01
N THR A 39 5.74 1.61 -0.19
CA THR A 39 4.82 0.77 -0.95
C THR A 39 5.35 -0.66 -0.98
N ILE A 40 4.50 -1.60 -0.56
CA ILE A 40 4.80 -3.02 -0.64
C ILE A 40 4.44 -3.53 -2.03
N TYR A 41 5.39 -4.23 -2.64
CA TYR A 41 5.17 -4.95 -3.88
C TYR A 41 5.43 -6.44 -3.67
N TYR A 42 4.64 -7.24 -4.36
CA TYR A 42 4.66 -8.68 -4.36
C TYR A 42 5.06 -9.17 -5.74
N PHE A 43 5.99 -10.11 -5.81
CA PHE A 43 6.45 -10.69 -7.06
C PHE A 43 5.78 -12.04 -7.29
N ASN A 44 5.40 -12.34 -8.54
CA ASN A 44 4.88 -13.65 -8.93
C ASN A 44 5.80 -14.29 -9.97
N GLY A 45 6.54 -15.30 -9.55
CA GLY A 45 7.40 -16.03 -10.47
C GLY A 45 7.87 -17.34 -9.87
N THR A 46 8.20 -18.27 -10.75
CA THR A 46 8.85 -19.54 -10.39
C THR A 46 10.37 -19.39 -10.23
N ASP A 47 10.93 -18.27 -10.71
CA ASP A 47 12.34 -17.90 -10.62
C ASP A 47 12.49 -16.36 -10.65
N ASN A 48 13.73 -15.87 -10.51
CA ASN A 48 14.03 -14.43 -10.46
C ASN A 48 14.26 -13.80 -11.85
N SER A 49 14.03 -14.52 -12.96
CA SER A 49 14.32 -14.01 -14.32
C SER A 49 13.54 -12.75 -14.70
N LYS A 50 12.40 -12.52 -14.05
CA LYS A 50 11.53 -11.36 -14.29
C LYS A 50 11.62 -10.29 -13.21
N ILE A 51 12.59 -10.37 -12.31
CA ILE A 51 12.70 -9.46 -11.15
C ILE A 51 12.75 -7.99 -11.56
N GLN A 52 13.40 -7.67 -12.68
CA GLN A 52 13.49 -6.33 -13.26
C GLN A 52 12.23 -5.89 -14.03
N ASN A 53 11.32 -6.81 -14.32
CA ASN A 53 10.10 -6.49 -15.04
C ASN A 53 9.03 -5.98 -14.07
N VAL A 54 8.79 -4.66 -14.10
CA VAL A 54 7.74 -4.00 -13.29
C VAL A 54 6.37 -4.65 -13.42
N THR A 55 6.00 -5.20 -14.59
CA THR A 55 4.68 -5.83 -14.79
C THR A 55 4.51 -7.16 -14.05
N SER A 56 5.62 -7.76 -13.60
CA SER A 56 5.61 -9.00 -12.79
C SER A 56 5.32 -8.74 -11.31
N TRP A 57 5.19 -7.48 -10.91
CA TRP A 57 4.92 -7.07 -9.55
C TRP A 57 3.48 -6.60 -9.36
N SER A 58 2.96 -6.80 -8.16
CA SER A 58 1.61 -6.39 -7.74
C SER A 58 1.68 -5.71 -6.38
N THR A 59 0.87 -4.68 -6.14
CA THR A 59 0.65 -4.13 -4.79
C THR A 59 -0.46 -4.86 -4.04
N THR A 60 -1.19 -5.73 -4.73
CA THR A 60 -2.23 -6.59 -4.15
C THR A 60 -1.67 -7.97 -3.94
N PHE A 61 -1.74 -8.42 -2.69
CA PHE A 61 -1.42 -9.79 -2.33
C PHE A 61 -2.62 -10.69 -2.59
N ASP A 62 -2.43 -11.74 -3.38
CA ASP A 62 -3.49 -12.70 -3.69
C ASP A 62 -2.98 -14.11 -3.43
N ASN A 63 -3.39 -14.68 -2.30
CA ASN A 63 -3.04 -16.03 -1.82
C ASN A 63 -3.42 -17.17 -2.78
N THR A 64 -4.25 -16.90 -3.80
CA THR A 64 -4.72 -17.90 -4.76
C THR A 64 -3.97 -17.88 -6.09
N LYS A 65 -3.36 -16.75 -6.47
CA LYS A 65 -2.50 -16.61 -7.67
C LYS A 65 -1.03 -16.43 -7.37
N TYR A 66 -0.69 -15.90 -6.20
CA TYR A 66 0.66 -15.54 -5.76
C TYR A 66 1.00 -16.47 -4.60
N LEU A 67 1.07 -17.77 -4.88
CA LEU A 67 1.56 -18.73 -3.90
C LEU A 67 3.06 -18.51 -3.76
N CYS A 68 3.42 -17.64 -2.83
CA CYS A 68 4.79 -17.44 -2.38
C CYS A 68 5.34 -18.64 -1.58
N GLY A 69 4.81 -19.84 -1.84
CA GLY A 69 4.74 -20.93 -0.88
C GLY A 69 4.67 -22.33 -1.45
N SER A 70 5.01 -22.56 -2.72
CA SER A 70 5.19 -23.94 -3.22
C SER A 70 6.43 -24.04 -4.10
N ASP A 71 7.50 -24.58 -3.49
CA ASP A 71 8.69 -25.16 -4.12
C ASP A 71 9.73 -24.22 -4.75
N THR A 72 9.61 -22.89 -4.59
CA THR A 72 10.57 -21.93 -5.16
C THR A 72 11.22 -21.04 -4.09
N GLU A 73 12.55 -20.86 -4.17
CA GLU A 73 13.32 -19.93 -3.31
C GLU A 73 13.31 -18.48 -3.86
N THR A 74 12.18 -18.09 -4.44
CA THR A 74 12.02 -16.82 -5.15
C THR A 74 11.65 -15.68 -4.22
N LEU A 75 12.11 -14.47 -4.51
CA LEU A 75 11.64 -13.30 -3.76
C LEU A 75 10.10 -13.16 -3.81
N CYS A 76 9.55 -12.74 -2.68
CA CYS A 76 8.10 -12.66 -2.52
C CYS A 76 7.61 -11.24 -2.30
N LYS A 77 8.38 -10.48 -1.52
CA LYS A 77 7.95 -9.18 -1.04
C LYS A 77 9.13 -8.23 -0.98
N ILE A 78 8.95 -7.04 -1.53
CA ILE A 78 9.87 -5.92 -1.33
C ILE A 78 9.11 -4.72 -0.77
N GLN A 79 9.85 -3.84 -0.11
CA GLN A 79 9.37 -2.56 0.36
C GLN A 79 10.11 -1.48 -0.42
N VAL A 80 9.37 -0.76 -1.27
CA VAL A 80 9.91 0.39 -1.99
C VAL A 80 9.74 1.61 -1.09
N PRO A 81 10.84 2.33 -0.76
CA PRO A 81 10.78 3.50 0.10
C PRO A 81 9.89 4.60 -0.48
N ALA A 82 9.28 5.37 0.42
CA ALA A 82 8.51 6.55 0.09
C ALA A 82 9.31 7.50 -0.84
N GLY A 83 8.64 8.04 -1.86
CA GLY A 83 9.24 8.93 -2.85
C GLY A 83 9.95 8.21 -4.01
N GLN A 84 9.98 6.88 -4.04
CA GLN A 84 10.45 6.10 -5.18
C GLN A 84 9.31 5.31 -5.83
N THR A 85 9.38 5.20 -7.16
CA THR A 85 8.53 4.27 -7.91
C THR A 85 9.18 2.89 -7.94
N LEU A 86 8.38 1.83 -8.17
CA LEU A 86 8.94 0.50 -8.40
C LEU A 86 9.93 0.50 -9.57
N GLN A 87 9.61 1.18 -10.68
CA GLN A 87 10.50 1.27 -11.84
C GLN A 87 11.87 1.86 -11.47
N SER A 88 11.89 2.98 -10.74
CA SER A 88 13.15 3.61 -10.30
C SER A 88 13.91 2.76 -9.29
N TYR A 89 13.20 2.04 -8.42
CA TYR A 89 13.81 1.12 -7.47
C TYR A 89 14.52 -0.03 -8.19
N LEU A 90 13.84 -0.72 -9.11
CA LEU A 90 14.42 -1.85 -9.85
C LEU A 90 15.60 -1.39 -10.73
N GLN A 91 15.50 -0.23 -11.38
CA GLN A 91 16.59 0.30 -12.21
C GLN A 91 17.83 0.74 -11.40
N SER A 92 17.68 1.06 -10.12
CA SER A 92 18.79 1.51 -9.27
C SER A 92 19.46 0.37 -8.48
N HIS A 93 18.93 -0.86 -8.58
CA HIS A 93 19.42 -2.01 -7.83
C HIS A 93 19.70 -3.19 -8.76
N THR A 94 20.77 -3.94 -8.47
CA THR A 94 21.01 -5.20 -9.18
C THR A 94 20.02 -6.26 -8.72
N ASP A 95 19.88 -7.33 -9.50
CA ASP A 95 19.00 -8.45 -9.17
C ASP A 95 19.36 -9.03 -7.80
N GLU A 96 20.65 -9.19 -7.50
CA GLU A 96 21.13 -9.66 -6.19
C GLU A 96 20.71 -8.72 -5.06
N MET A 97 20.88 -7.40 -5.22
CA MET A 97 20.47 -6.43 -4.21
C MET A 97 18.97 -6.47 -3.95
N ILE A 98 18.15 -6.63 -5.00
CA ILE A 98 16.69 -6.72 -4.86
C ILE A 98 16.31 -8.01 -4.12
N ILE A 99 17.00 -9.11 -4.41
CA ILE A 99 16.79 -10.39 -3.72
C ILE A 99 17.22 -10.31 -2.24
N GLU A 100 18.33 -9.62 -1.94
CA GLU A 100 18.79 -9.41 -0.56
C GLU A 100 17.86 -8.49 0.23
N ASN A 101 17.33 -7.45 -0.42
CA ASN A 101 16.38 -6.52 0.18
C ASN A 101 14.94 -7.06 0.22
N ALA A 102 14.69 -8.26 -0.29
CA ALA A 102 13.39 -8.90 -0.19
C ALA A 102 13.09 -9.19 1.29
N LEU A 103 11.95 -8.69 1.77
CA LEU A 103 11.48 -8.91 3.13
C LEU A 103 11.19 -10.39 3.42
N SER A 104 10.93 -11.15 2.36
CA SER A 104 10.70 -12.58 2.43
C SER A 104 10.99 -13.20 1.06
N ARG A 105 11.63 -14.38 1.08
CA ARG A 105 11.85 -15.28 -0.07
C ARG A 105 10.86 -16.46 -0.10
N ARG A 106 10.06 -16.62 0.94
CA ARG A 106 8.99 -17.62 1.05
C ARG A 106 8.00 -17.10 2.08
N GLU A 107 6.71 -17.24 1.82
CA GLU A 107 5.72 -16.98 2.86
C GLU A 107 6.04 -17.84 4.09
N ASP A 108 6.37 -17.16 5.19
CA ASP A 108 6.42 -17.81 6.49
C ASP A 108 4.98 -18.15 6.86
N LYS A 109 4.69 -19.46 6.84
CA LYS A 109 3.42 -20.02 7.31
C LYS A 109 3.25 -19.83 8.81
#